data_AF-A0A2E4IEA1-F1
#
_entry.id   AF-A0A2E4IEA1-F1
#
_cell.length_a   1.000
_cell.length_b   1.000
_cell.length_c   1.000
_cell.angle_alpha   90.00
_cell.angle_beta   90.00
_cell.angle_gamma   90.00
#
_symmetry.space_group_name_H-M   'P 1'
#
loop_
_entity.id
_entity.type
_entity.pdbx_description
1 polymer ?
#
loop_
_entity_poly.entity_id
_entity_poly.type
_entity_poly.pdbx_seq_one_letter_code
_entity_poly.pdbx_strand_id
1 'polypeptide(L)'
;MSVPRFWRELDTRYNLIGSYCKITKTYHYPRRSFNPEAGRDSIGSMEDYQFKGTGKIVSSTVVHQAQTGYEMFGPYCMAIIELDEGPKITTQIVDCEPEIVKPGMKVKSVFRKLGEDSESGILHYGTKFIVDEPLETTNDDVENIPDIEV
;
A
#
# COMPACT_ATOMS: atom_id res chain seq x y z
N MET A 1 12.67 -13.51 -1.62
CA MET A 1 13.01 -12.65 -2.78
C MET A 1 14.53 -12.75 -2.98
N SER A 2 15.12 -12.68 -4.18
CA SER A 2 16.60 -12.74 -4.23
C SER A 2 17.21 -11.46 -3.65
N VAL A 3 18.22 -11.60 -2.78
CA VAL A 3 18.87 -10.48 -2.07
C VAL A 3 19.33 -9.34 -3.01
N PRO A 4 20.00 -9.62 -4.15
CA PRO A 4 20.45 -8.54 -5.04
C PRO A 4 19.31 -7.77 -5.69
N ARG A 5 18.15 -8.41 -5.90
CA ARG A 5 16.98 -7.74 -6.46
C ARG A 5 16.38 -6.78 -5.45
N PHE A 6 16.20 -7.23 -4.21
CA PHE A 6 15.66 -6.39 -3.15
C PHE A 6 16.54 -5.16 -2.90
N TRP A 7 17.87 -5.36 -2.85
CA TRP A 7 18.83 -4.27 -2.65
C TRP A 7 18.74 -3.17 -3.73
N ARG A 8 18.55 -3.53 -5.01
CA ARG A 8 18.42 -2.55 -6.10
C ARG A 8 17.12 -1.74 -6.07
N GLU A 9 16.11 -2.23 -5.37
CA GLU A 9 14.78 -1.62 -5.30
C GLU A 9 14.54 -0.89 -3.95
N LEU A 10 15.57 -0.76 -3.09
CA LEU A 10 15.44 -0.16 -1.76
C LEU A 10 14.84 1.25 -1.80
N ASP A 11 15.38 2.13 -2.65
CA ASP A 11 14.92 3.51 -2.77
C ASP A 11 13.42 3.59 -3.10
N THR A 12 12.96 2.76 -4.04
CA THR A 12 11.54 2.67 -4.41
C THR A 12 10.71 2.11 -3.26
N ARG A 13 11.17 1.04 -2.59
CA ARG A 13 10.41 0.35 -1.54
C ARG A 13 10.37 1.09 -0.21
N TYR A 14 11.38 1.90 0.09
CA TYR A 14 11.53 2.56 1.40
C TYR A 14 10.97 3.98 1.34
N ASN A 15 11.30 4.71 0.27
CA ASN A 15 11.02 6.13 0.16
C ASN A 15 9.96 6.45 -0.89
N LEU A 16 9.28 5.43 -1.44
CA LEU A 16 8.33 5.56 -2.54
C LEU A 16 8.91 6.33 -3.73
N ILE A 17 10.19 6.11 -4.08
CA ILE A 17 10.81 6.76 -5.23
C ILE A 17 10.37 6.06 -6.52
N GLY A 18 9.65 6.78 -7.38
CA GLY A 18 9.33 6.37 -8.75
C GLY A 18 9.94 7.31 -9.78
N SER A 19 9.24 7.52 -10.89
CA SER A 19 9.74 8.34 -12.00
C SER A 19 8.73 9.35 -12.49
N TYR A 20 9.20 10.52 -12.91
CA TYR A 20 8.43 11.56 -13.58
C TYR A 20 8.98 11.78 -14.98
N CYS A 21 8.09 11.80 -15.98
CA CYS A 21 8.47 12.07 -17.37
C CYS A 21 8.26 13.55 -17.68
N LYS A 22 9.33 14.28 -18.05
CA LYS A 22 9.21 15.71 -18.39
C LYS A 22 8.38 15.99 -19.64
N ILE A 23 8.35 15.05 -20.59
CA ILE A 23 7.70 15.23 -21.90
C ILE A 23 6.18 15.13 -21.75
N THR A 24 5.70 14.03 -21.19
CA THR A 24 4.26 13.75 -21.03
C THR A 24 3.69 14.28 -19.72
N LYS A 25 4.55 14.71 -18.80
CA LYS A 25 4.18 15.19 -17.45
C LYS A 25 3.44 14.13 -16.62
N THR A 26 3.69 12.84 -16.89
CA THR A 26 3.09 11.74 -16.14
C THR A 26 4.04 11.16 -15.10
N TYR A 27 3.46 10.75 -13.96
CA TYR A 27 4.13 10.06 -12.88
C TYR A 27 4.01 8.54 -13.07
N HIS A 28 5.08 7.82 -12.73
CA HIS A 28 5.17 6.37 -12.84
C HIS A 28 5.70 5.77 -11.55
N TYR A 29 5.03 4.73 -11.09
CA TYR A 29 5.50 3.89 -10.00
C TYR A 29 5.29 2.42 -10.37
N PRO A 30 6.27 1.51 -10.20
CA PRO A 30 7.65 1.73 -9.75
C PRO A 30 8.49 2.60 -10.69
N ARG A 31 9.75 2.88 -10.30
CA ARG A 31 10.74 3.59 -11.13
C ARG A 31 10.90 2.94 -12.51
N ARG A 32 10.92 3.75 -13.58
CA ARG A 32 11.05 3.30 -14.97
C ARG A 32 12.12 4.09 -15.72
N SER A 33 12.80 3.44 -16.66
CA SER A 33 13.79 4.07 -17.54
C SER A 33 13.19 4.76 -18.76
N PHE A 34 11.93 4.45 -19.10
CA PHE A 34 11.20 5.06 -20.21
C PHE A 34 9.70 5.12 -19.91
N ASN A 35 9.00 6.05 -20.56
CA ASN A 35 7.56 6.19 -20.53
C ASN A 35 6.92 5.38 -21.68
N PRO A 36 5.93 4.51 -21.41
CA PRO A 36 5.19 3.79 -22.45
C PRO A 36 4.53 4.68 -23.51
N GLU A 37 4.04 5.87 -23.14
CA GLU A 37 3.32 6.77 -24.06
C GLU A 37 4.24 7.44 -25.07
N ALA A 38 5.40 7.92 -24.62
CA ALA A 38 6.39 8.58 -25.46
C ALA A 38 7.45 7.61 -26.02
N GLY A 39 7.44 6.35 -25.61
CA GLY A 39 8.38 5.34 -26.07
C GLY A 39 9.84 5.75 -25.89
N ARG A 40 10.64 5.64 -26.95
CA ARG A 40 12.08 5.95 -26.92
C ARG A 40 12.39 7.43 -26.70
N ASP A 41 11.49 8.33 -27.09
CA ASP A 41 11.72 9.77 -26.97
C ASP A 41 11.80 10.21 -25.49
N SER A 42 11.22 9.41 -24.60
CA SER A 42 11.30 9.64 -23.16
C SER A 42 12.66 9.31 -22.53
N ILE A 43 13.53 8.56 -23.22
CA ILE A 43 14.83 8.15 -22.69
C ILE A 43 15.69 9.40 -22.45
N GLY A 44 16.15 9.59 -21.21
CA GLY A 44 16.90 10.79 -20.79
C GLY A 44 16.03 11.95 -20.27
N SER A 45 14.69 11.84 -20.39
CA SER A 45 13.74 12.82 -19.84
C SER A 45 12.98 12.31 -18.59
N MET A 46 13.33 11.09 -18.14
CA MET A 46 12.81 10.46 -16.92
C MET A 46 13.65 10.89 -15.73
N GLU A 47 13.03 11.50 -14.73
CA GLU A 47 13.68 11.89 -13.47
C GLU A 47 13.08 11.13 -12.29
N ASP A 48 13.89 10.96 -11.24
CA ASP A 48 13.42 10.35 -10.01
C ASP A 48 12.46 11.31 -9.29
N TYR A 49 11.34 10.77 -8.82
CA TYR A 49 10.33 11.55 -8.09
C TYR A 49 9.95 10.82 -6.81
N GLN A 50 10.02 11.54 -5.70
CA GLN A 50 9.59 11.06 -4.40
C GLN A 50 8.11 11.37 -4.21
N PHE A 51 7.29 10.32 -4.12
CA PHE A 51 5.86 10.45 -3.90
C PHE A 51 5.56 10.82 -2.45
N LYS A 52 4.48 11.58 -2.22
CA LYS A 52 4.06 12.01 -0.88
C LYS A 52 3.65 10.86 0.03
N GLY A 53 3.25 9.74 -0.57
CA GLY A 53 2.77 8.56 0.15
C GLY A 53 1.34 8.71 0.68
N THR A 54 0.57 9.65 0.16
CA THR A 54 -0.87 9.79 0.42
C THR A 54 -1.67 9.30 -0.79
N GLY A 55 -2.87 8.79 -0.55
CA GLY A 55 -3.73 8.31 -1.62
C GLY A 55 -5.12 7.90 -1.15
N LYS A 56 -5.82 7.20 -2.02
CA LYS A 56 -7.17 6.65 -1.77
C LYS A 56 -7.24 5.18 -2.17
N ILE A 57 -8.04 4.40 -1.45
CA ILE A 57 -8.28 2.99 -1.79
C ILE A 57 -9.20 2.93 -3.01
N VAL A 58 -8.78 2.22 -4.05
CA VAL A 58 -9.57 1.95 -5.26
C VAL A 58 -10.36 0.65 -5.11
N SER A 59 -9.72 -0.37 -4.55
CA SER A 59 -10.31 -1.68 -4.32
C SER A 59 -9.61 -2.36 -3.15
N SER A 60 -10.35 -3.08 -2.33
CA SER A 60 -9.85 -3.82 -1.16
C SER A 60 -10.39 -5.25 -1.16
N THR A 61 -9.63 -6.16 -0.56
CA THR A 61 -10.03 -7.55 -0.33
C THR A 61 -9.39 -8.05 0.97
N VAL A 62 -10.11 -8.89 1.70
CA VAL A 62 -9.63 -9.51 2.93
C VAL A 62 -9.11 -10.91 2.61
N VAL A 63 -7.84 -11.14 2.92
CA VAL A 63 -7.21 -12.46 2.77
C VAL A 63 -7.36 -13.20 4.09
N HIS A 64 -8.34 -14.11 4.14
CA HIS A 64 -8.62 -14.92 5.34
C HIS A 64 -7.63 -16.09 5.50
N GLN A 65 -7.26 -16.73 4.40
CA GLN A 65 -6.30 -17.84 4.41
C GLN A 65 -4.90 -17.31 4.07
N ALA A 66 -4.11 -17.07 5.11
CA ALA A 66 -2.73 -16.63 4.94
C ALA A 66 -1.88 -17.72 4.27
N GLN A 67 -0.92 -17.28 3.45
CA GLN A 67 0.08 -18.17 2.87
C GLN A 67 1.05 -18.66 3.95
N THR A 68 1.69 -19.79 3.69
CA THR A 68 2.74 -20.32 4.57
C THR A 68 3.84 -19.30 4.79
N GLY A 69 4.19 -18.99 6.04
CA GLY A 69 5.11 -17.92 6.45
C GLY A 69 4.47 -16.55 6.71
N TYR A 70 3.16 -16.39 6.49
CA TYR A 70 2.39 -15.18 6.80
C TYR A 70 1.22 -15.45 7.74
N GLU A 71 1.19 -16.61 8.39
CA GLU A 71 0.09 -17.08 9.23
C GLU A 71 -0.22 -16.10 10.36
N MET A 72 0.82 -15.47 10.92
CA MET A 72 0.71 -14.46 11.97
C MET A 72 0.02 -13.15 11.56
N PHE A 73 -0.20 -12.93 10.25
CA PHE A 73 -0.86 -11.74 9.73
C PHE A 73 -2.30 -12.00 9.26
N GLY A 74 -2.76 -13.25 9.23
CA GLY A 74 -4.12 -13.59 8.80
C GLY A 74 -5.15 -13.37 9.92
N PRO A 75 -6.31 -12.74 9.63
CA PRO A 75 -6.71 -12.10 8.37
C PRO A 75 -6.06 -10.72 8.17
N TYR A 76 -5.68 -10.40 6.93
CA TYR A 76 -5.17 -9.06 6.55
C TYR A 76 -5.87 -8.49 5.33
N CYS A 77 -5.93 -7.16 5.25
CA CYS A 77 -6.48 -6.45 4.10
C CYS A 77 -5.39 -6.18 3.04
N MET A 78 -5.68 -6.58 1.80
CA MET A 78 -4.94 -6.18 0.61
C MET A 78 -5.75 -5.11 -0.14
N ALA A 79 -5.09 -4.07 -0.61
CA ALA A 79 -5.73 -3.00 -1.36
C ALA A 79 -4.90 -2.53 -2.55
N ILE A 80 -5.61 -2.02 -3.56
CA ILE A 80 -5.04 -1.19 -4.62
C ILE A 80 -5.29 0.27 -4.21
N ILE A 81 -4.22 1.03 -4.08
CA ILE A 81 -4.24 2.44 -3.69
C ILE A 81 -3.86 3.26 -4.90
N GLU A 82 -4.67 4.26 -5.22
CA GLU A 82 -4.30 5.33 -6.15
C GLU A 82 -3.65 6.45 -5.34
N LEU A 83 -2.36 6.68 -5.57
CA LEU A 83 -1.64 7.80 -4.98
C LEU A 83 -2.21 9.12 -5.48
N ASP A 84 -2.05 10.18 -4.71
CA ASP A 84 -2.54 11.51 -5.10
C ASP A 84 -1.90 12.02 -6.40
N GLU A 85 -0.68 11.57 -6.72
CA GLU A 85 0.00 11.87 -7.97
C GLU A 85 -0.48 11.02 -9.17
N GLY A 86 -1.31 9.98 -8.95
CA GLY A 86 -1.98 9.19 -9.98
C GLY A 86 -1.60 7.70 -10.08
N PRO A 87 -0.34 7.26 -9.85
CA PRO A 87 0.01 5.85 -9.93
C PRO A 87 -0.73 4.96 -8.93
N LYS A 88 -0.96 3.72 -9.33
CA LYS A 88 -1.64 2.72 -8.49
C LYS A 88 -0.65 1.72 -7.93
N ILE A 89 -0.77 1.43 -6.64
CA ILE A 89 0.11 0.52 -5.90
C ILE A 89 -0.74 -0.55 -5.22
N THR A 90 -0.30 -1.80 -5.31
CA THR A 90 -0.87 -2.91 -4.55
C THR A 90 -0.08 -3.11 -3.27
N THR A 91 -0.74 -3.04 -2.12
CA THR A 91 -0.11 -3.18 -0.81
C THR A 91 -1.12 -3.62 0.26
N GLN A 92 -0.63 -3.88 1.47
CA GLN A 92 -1.47 -4.18 2.63
C GLN A 92 -1.87 -2.90 3.34
N ILE A 93 -3.12 -2.85 3.80
CA ILE A 93 -3.56 -1.87 4.79
C ILE A 93 -3.35 -2.47 6.18
N VAL A 94 -2.68 -1.73 7.07
CA VAL A 94 -2.34 -2.17 8.43
C VAL A 94 -2.90 -1.19 9.47
N ASP A 95 -2.78 -1.57 10.74
CA ASP A 95 -3.27 -0.82 11.91
C ASP A 95 -4.77 -0.53 11.90
N CYS A 96 -5.54 -1.42 11.26
CA CYS A 96 -6.99 -1.35 11.23
C CYS A 96 -7.56 -2.77 11.15
N GLU A 97 -8.83 -2.94 11.51
CA GLU A 97 -9.52 -4.19 11.23
C GLU A 97 -9.63 -4.40 9.70
N PRO A 98 -9.45 -5.61 9.17
CA PRO A 98 -9.49 -5.80 7.72
C PRO A 98 -10.84 -5.45 7.08
N GLU A 99 -11.94 -5.63 7.84
CA GLU A 99 -13.32 -5.48 7.36
C GLU A 99 -13.77 -4.01 7.21
N ILE A 100 -13.13 -3.10 7.95
CA ILE A 100 -13.46 -1.67 7.87
C ILE A 100 -12.89 -1.00 6.61
N VAL A 101 -11.93 -1.64 5.92
CA VAL A 101 -11.23 -1.08 4.77
C VAL A 101 -12.12 -1.09 3.53
N LYS A 102 -12.58 0.10 3.14
CA LYS A 102 -13.50 0.30 2.02
C LYS A 102 -12.88 1.15 0.89
N PRO A 103 -13.30 0.96 -0.36
CA PRO A 103 -12.98 1.87 -1.46
C PRO A 103 -13.38 3.32 -1.13
N GLY A 104 -12.53 4.27 -1.50
CA GLY A 104 -12.72 5.70 -1.26
C GLY A 104 -12.00 6.26 -0.03
N MET A 105 -11.66 5.42 0.96
CA MET A 105 -10.98 5.86 2.17
C MET A 105 -9.59 6.43 1.88
N LYS A 106 -9.23 7.49 2.61
CA LYS A 106 -7.90 8.12 2.55
C LYS A 106 -6.88 7.32 3.33
N VAL A 107 -5.68 7.23 2.77
CA VAL A 107 -4.59 6.43 3.34
C VAL A 107 -3.26 7.17 3.28
N LYS A 108 -2.37 6.84 4.21
CA LYS A 108 -1.00 7.33 4.26
C LYS A 108 0.01 6.19 4.38
N SER A 109 1.18 6.39 3.78
CA SER A 109 2.26 5.43 3.76
C SER A 109 2.95 5.31 5.12
N VAL A 110 3.32 4.09 5.48
CA VAL A 110 4.11 3.76 6.67
C VAL A 110 5.20 2.76 6.33
N PHE A 111 6.32 2.83 7.05
CA PHE A 111 7.42 1.89 6.89
C PHE A 111 7.22 0.65 7.77
N ARG A 112 7.27 -0.54 7.18
CA ARG A 112 6.98 -1.82 7.86
C ARG A 112 7.88 -2.95 7.36
N LYS A 113 8.01 -3.99 8.19
CA LYS A 113 8.54 -5.28 7.76
C LYS A 113 7.57 -5.91 6.75
N LEU A 114 8.08 -6.25 5.57
CA LEU A 114 7.34 -6.93 4.50
C LEU A 114 7.45 -8.44 4.63
N GLY A 115 8.60 -8.95 5.09
CA GLY A 115 8.84 -10.38 5.27
C GLY A 115 10.30 -10.67 5.62
N GLU A 116 10.66 -11.94 5.61
CA GLU A 116 12.02 -12.44 5.79
C GLU A 116 12.24 -13.65 4.87
N ASP A 117 13.49 -13.88 4.44
CA ASP A 117 13.78 -15.03 3.56
C ASP A 117 13.87 -16.36 4.34
N SER A 118 14.34 -16.32 5.60
CA SER A 118 14.43 -17.46 6.53
C SER A 118 14.73 -16.96 7.95
N GLU A 119 14.75 -17.84 8.95
CA GLU A 119 15.10 -17.51 10.35
C GLU A 119 16.47 -16.82 10.48
N SER A 120 17.44 -17.25 9.66
CA SER A 120 18.78 -16.63 9.57
C SER A 120 18.95 -15.73 8.33
N GLY A 121 17.85 -15.39 7.67
CA GLY A 121 17.81 -14.65 6.41
C GLY A 121 17.72 -13.14 6.60
N ILE A 122 17.70 -12.40 5.50
CA ILE A 122 17.57 -10.95 5.53
C ILE A 122 16.11 -10.56 5.77
N LEU A 123 15.92 -9.51 6.59
CA LEU A 123 14.63 -8.87 6.80
C LEU A 123 14.35 -7.89 5.66
N HIS A 124 13.21 -8.06 5.02
CA HIS A 124 12.73 -7.17 3.97
C HIS A 124 11.81 -6.13 4.57
N TYR A 125 12.16 -4.86 4.42
CA TYR A 125 11.29 -3.73 4.80
C TYR A 125 10.73 -3.01 3.58
N GLY A 126 9.73 -2.16 3.81
CA GLY A 126 9.22 -1.25 2.79
C GLY A 126 7.89 -0.64 3.19
N THR A 127 7.20 -0.09 2.20
CA THR A 127 5.99 0.70 2.43
C THR A 127 4.72 -0.16 2.48
N LYS A 128 3.97 -0.02 3.59
CA LYS A 128 2.55 -0.37 3.71
C LYS A 128 1.73 0.91 3.90
N PHE A 129 0.42 0.81 4.05
CA PHE A 129 -0.44 1.97 4.24
C PHE A 129 -1.36 1.78 5.45
N ILE A 130 -1.74 2.89 6.07
CA ILE A 130 -2.76 2.96 7.12
C ILE A 130 -3.86 3.93 6.68
N VAL A 131 -5.05 3.78 7.25
CA VAL A 131 -6.15 4.73 7.06
C VAL A 131 -5.77 6.06 7.72
N ASP A 132 -6.04 7.17 7.03
CA ASP A 132 -5.66 8.51 7.50
C ASP A 132 -6.74 9.19 8.36
N GLU A 133 -7.99 8.71 8.29
CA GLU A 133 -9.11 9.20 9.09
C GLU A 133 -9.21 8.50 10.45
N PRO A 134 -9.53 9.23 11.54
CA PRO A 134 -10.02 8.60 12.75
C PRO A 134 -11.39 8.00 12.44
N LEU A 135 -11.54 6.70 12.66
CA LEU A 135 -12.83 6.03 12.59
C LEU A 135 -13.75 6.73 13.60
N GLU A 136 -14.73 7.49 13.13
CA GLU A 136 -15.91 7.79 13.94
C GLU A 136 -16.56 6.44 14.23
N THR A 137 -16.38 5.97 15.47
CA THR A 137 -17.14 4.86 16.01
C THR A 137 -18.58 5.32 16.05
N THR A 138 -19.37 4.93 15.06
CA THR A 138 -20.82 4.87 15.21
C THR A 138 -21.10 3.78 16.24
N ASN A 139 -21.08 4.17 17.52
CA ASN A 139 -21.68 3.43 18.62
C ASN A 139 -23.20 3.40 18.38
N ASP A 140 -23.65 2.49 17.53
CA ASP A 140 -25.07 2.13 17.41
C ASP A 140 -25.38 0.82 18.16
N ASP A 141 -24.57 0.49 19.18
CA ASP A 141 -24.87 -0.54 20.17
C ASP A 141 -25.27 0.12 21.50
N VAL A 142 -26.46 0.72 21.54
CA VAL A 142 -27.18 0.94 22.80
C VAL A 142 -28.46 0.11 22.75
N GLU A 143 -28.36 -1.04 23.40
CA GLU A 143 -29.40 -1.79 24.10
C GLU A 143 -30.83 -1.23 23.96
N ASN A 144 -31.67 -1.98 23.24
CA ASN A 144 -33.10 -1.97 23.54
C ASN A 144 -33.61 -3.41 23.53
N ILE A 145 -33.28 -4.14 24.58
CA ILE A 145 -34.06 -5.30 24.99
C ILE A 145 -35.17 -4.73 25.88
N PRO A 146 -36.44 -4.67 25.43
CA PRO A 146 -37.51 -4.29 26.33
C PRO A 146 -37.65 -5.39 27.38
N ASP A 147 -37.53 -4.97 28.65
CA ASP A 147 -37.78 -5.78 29.83
C ASP A 147 -39.13 -6.52 29.71
N ILE A 148 -39.06 -7.83 29.93
CA ILE A 148 -40.20 -8.69 30.18
C ILE A 148 -40.60 -8.46 31.64
N GLU A 149 -41.73 -7.80 31.87
CA GLU A 149 -42.42 -7.86 33.17
C GLU A 149 -43.64 -8.78 33.10
N VAL A 150 -43.80 -9.50 34.21
CA VAL A 150 -44.70 -10.60 34.56
C VAL A 150 -46.17 -10.22 34.55
#